data_AF-A0A402AV59-F1
#
_entry.id   AF-A0A402AV59-F1
#
_cell.length_a   1.000
_cell.length_b   1.000
_cell.length_c   1.000
_cell.angle_alpha   90.00
_cell.angle_beta   90.00
_cell.angle_gamma   90.00
#
_symmetry.space_group_name_H-M   'P 1'
#
loop_
_entity.id
_entity.type
_entity.pdbx_description
1 polymer ?
#
loop_
_entity_poly.entity_id
_entity_poly.type
_entity_poly.pdbx_seq_one_letter_code
_entity_poly.pdbx_strand_id
1 'polypeptide(L)'
;MGFIAPWHKVVCPSCGTDFYPGSADIVSGLNPNNVMQKAPTHDALKVLSRFWITATKGKKYTRQLAGRQCPNADCKRVLPYNIERAKSYTIAIIGDGSAGKSHYIASCIHLLKQRQALQLIGCSRIVGWGKTEAIYQSKFYQPVFGNLQPIPLTPRARSEINEPLIYELIFKKEAWWKPAKSVNLFFYDASGEDLAEQDRMVQYSSYVLNASAIIFLADPLTMPNIVKALPVDLKPGAIRERSSSEVLNRITETFRMGQGLDAGASIDIPVAIVLSKADLLKYVVRSQEATTQFLRETTSTNRLNTADFAAINEEVQKLILRVGDKVLVQSSELFNTASFFAVSATGWAPDKGKYPAIEPLRCLDPLLWILWKLNVIEAE
;
A
#
# COMPACT_ATOMS: atom_id res chain seq x y z
N MET A 1 -15.57 17.44 -23.82
CA MET A 1 -14.88 18.08 -22.67
C MET A 1 -15.67 17.81 -21.42
N GLY A 2 -15.02 17.63 -20.28
CA GLY A 2 -15.72 17.59 -18.98
C GLY A 2 -15.67 18.97 -18.33
N PHE A 3 -16.82 19.49 -17.93
CA PHE A 3 -16.88 20.69 -17.09
C PHE A 3 -16.47 20.31 -15.67
N ILE A 4 -15.50 21.01 -15.09
CA ILE A 4 -15.01 20.80 -13.73
C ILE A 4 -14.90 22.19 -13.06
N ALA A 5 -15.05 22.22 -11.74
CA ALA A 5 -14.88 23.45 -10.98
C ALA A 5 -13.47 24.04 -11.21
N PRO A 6 -13.33 25.35 -11.48
CA PRO A 6 -12.06 25.94 -11.89
C PRO A 6 -10.99 26.00 -10.80
N TRP A 7 -11.38 25.76 -9.54
CA TRP A 7 -10.47 25.61 -8.40
C TRP A 7 -10.08 24.15 -8.12
N HIS A 8 -10.63 23.18 -8.86
CA HIS A 8 -10.31 21.76 -8.70
C HIS A 8 -8.85 21.49 -9.10
N LYS A 9 -8.04 21.17 -8.11
CA LYS A 9 -6.67 20.70 -8.28
C LYS A 9 -6.59 19.21 -8.04
N VAL A 10 -5.59 18.59 -8.64
CA VAL A 10 -5.21 17.20 -8.42
C VAL A 10 -3.80 17.20 -7.84
N VAL A 11 -3.60 16.39 -6.80
CA VAL A 11 -2.30 16.11 -6.22
C VAL A 11 -1.66 14.97 -6.98
N CYS A 12 -0.41 15.11 -7.41
CA CYS A 12 0.34 14.00 -7.98
C CYS A 12 0.65 12.93 -6.91
N PRO A 13 0.18 11.67 -7.06
CA PRO A 13 0.40 10.63 -6.04
C PRO A 13 1.87 10.20 -5.86
N SER A 14 2.76 10.65 -6.74
CA SER A 14 4.19 10.30 -6.69
C SER A 14 5.07 11.38 -6.08
N CYS A 15 4.73 12.67 -6.22
CA CYS A 15 5.57 13.78 -5.75
C CYS A 15 4.81 14.85 -4.94
N GLY A 16 3.49 14.71 -4.76
CA GLY A 16 2.69 15.67 -3.99
C GLY A 16 2.43 17.00 -4.71
N THR A 17 2.93 17.19 -5.93
CA THR A 17 2.71 18.44 -6.67
C THR A 17 1.23 18.61 -7.00
N ASP A 18 0.68 19.74 -6.56
CA ASP A 18 -0.65 20.21 -6.91
C ASP A 18 -0.69 20.83 -8.31
N PHE A 19 -1.64 20.42 -9.13
CA PHE A 19 -1.80 20.99 -10.47
C PHE A 19 -3.25 20.97 -10.96
N TYR A 20 -3.53 21.86 -11.91
CA TYR A 20 -4.79 21.86 -12.65
C TYR A 20 -4.74 20.81 -13.77
N PRO A 21 -5.67 19.84 -13.83
CA PRO A 21 -5.60 18.77 -14.84
C PRO A 21 -5.64 19.24 -16.29
N GLY A 22 -6.24 20.40 -16.57
CA GLY A 22 -6.25 21.01 -17.90
C GLY A 22 -4.96 21.75 -18.28
N SER A 23 -4.06 21.94 -17.31
CA SER A 23 -2.74 22.56 -17.50
C SER A 23 -1.61 21.52 -17.58
N ALA A 24 -1.93 20.24 -17.65
CA ALA A 24 -0.97 19.14 -17.79
C ALA A 24 -0.92 18.63 -19.24
N ASP A 25 0.27 18.26 -19.69
CA ASP A 25 0.46 17.56 -20.96
C ASP A 25 -0.26 16.20 -20.93
N ILE A 26 -0.81 15.78 -22.07
CA ILE A 26 -1.29 14.42 -22.27
C ILE A 26 -0.25 13.70 -23.14
N VAL A 27 0.33 12.65 -22.59
CA VAL A 27 1.40 11.87 -23.21
C VAL A 27 0.99 10.41 -23.37
N SER A 28 1.66 9.70 -24.28
CA SER A 28 1.48 8.24 -24.41
C SER A 28 2.12 7.52 -23.22
N GLY A 29 1.37 6.60 -22.61
CA GLY A 29 1.91 5.70 -21.57
C GLY A 29 2.83 4.62 -22.15
N LEU A 30 2.81 4.40 -23.46
CA LEU A 30 3.72 3.47 -24.15
C LEU A 30 5.06 4.13 -24.51
N ASN A 31 5.04 5.44 -24.83
CA ASN A 31 6.24 6.23 -25.11
C ASN A 31 6.06 7.65 -24.54
N PRO A 32 6.64 7.95 -23.37
CA PRO A 32 6.49 9.25 -22.70
C PRO A 32 6.98 10.45 -23.53
N ASN A 33 7.87 10.25 -24.51
CA ASN A 33 8.33 11.31 -25.41
C ASN A 33 7.27 11.70 -26.46
N ASN A 34 6.24 10.86 -26.66
CA ASN A 34 5.14 11.15 -27.56
C ASN A 34 4.07 11.98 -26.85
N VAL A 35 4.18 13.31 -26.98
CA VAL A 35 3.19 14.25 -26.48
C VAL A 35 1.98 14.27 -27.42
N MET A 36 0.87 13.71 -26.95
CA MET A 36 -0.37 13.62 -27.72
C MET A 36 -1.15 14.94 -27.73
N GLN A 37 -1.03 15.72 -26.65
CA GLN A 37 -1.57 17.06 -26.52
C GLN A 37 -0.74 17.86 -25.51
N LYS A 38 -0.27 19.04 -25.91
CA LYS A 38 0.46 19.96 -25.02
C LYS A 38 -0.50 20.75 -24.13
N ALA A 39 -0.01 21.10 -22.95
CA ALA A 39 -0.63 22.05 -22.05
C ALA A 39 -0.78 23.42 -22.74
N PRO A 40 -1.83 24.18 -22.41
CA PRO A 40 -2.02 25.51 -22.98
C PRO A 40 -0.90 26.46 -22.57
N THR A 41 -0.31 27.15 -23.54
CA THR A 41 0.80 28.10 -23.31
C THR A 41 0.30 29.50 -23.00
N HIS A 42 -0.77 29.96 -23.66
CA HIS A 42 -1.36 31.29 -23.48
C HIS A 42 -2.23 31.39 -22.21
N ASP A 43 -2.14 32.51 -21.49
CA ASP A 43 -2.78 32.67 -20.18
C ASP A 43 -4.31 32.60 -20.23
N ALA A 44 -4.94 33.16 -21.26
CA ALA A 44 -6.39 33.03 -21.48
C ALA A 44 -6.81 31.55 -21.64
N LEU A 45 -6.01 30.76 -22.37
CA LEU A 45 -6.28 29.33 -22.57
C LEU A 45 -6.00 28.50 -21.31
N LYS A 46 -5.02 28.90 -20.48
CA LYS A 46 -4.77 28.26 -19.18
C LYS A 46 -5.95 28.46 -18.23
N VAL A 47 -6.55 29.66 -18.21
CA VAL A 47 -7.73 29.91 -17.39
C VAL A 47 -8.91 29.07 -17.90
N LEU A 48 -9.13 29.03 -19.22
CA LEU A 48 -10.20 28.23 -19.83
C LEU A 48 -10.04 26.72 -19.59
N SER A 49 -8.80 26.21 -19.59
CA SER A 49 -8.54 24.78 -19.37
C SER A 49 -8.82 24.33 -17.93
N ARG A 50 -8.97 25.26 -16.99
CA ARG A 50 -9.48 24.95 -15.64
C ARG A 50 -10.96 24.56 -15.65
N PHE A 51 -11.73 25.12 -16.57
CA PHE A 51 -13.16 24.82 -16.73
C PHE A 51 -13.38 23.62 -17.66
N TRP A 52 -12.66 23.59 -18.78
CA TRP A 52 -12.88 22.65 -19.87
C TRP A 52 -11.71 21.69 -20.02
N ILE A 53 -11.82 20.54 -19.36
CA ILE A 53 -10.75 19.55 -19.37
C ILE A 53 -10.95 18.59 -20.54
N THR A 54 -9.90 18.40 -21.35
CA THR A 54 -9.89 17.39 -22.41
C THR A 54 -9.97 16.00 -21.79
N ALA A 55 -10.99 15.22 -22.16
CA ALA A 55 -11.08 13.85 -21.69
C ALA A 55 -10.01 13.00 -22.39
N THR A 56 -9.26 12.23 -21.61
CA THR A 56 -8.30 11.18 -22.06
C THR A 56 -9.03 9.91 -22.52
N LYS A 57 -10.25 10.05 -23.06
CA LYS A 57 -11.12 8.94 -23.47
C LYS A 57 -11.23 8.87 -24.99
N GLY A 58 -11.29 7.66 -25.53
CA GLY A 58 -11.51 7.39 -26.96
C GLY A 58 -10.40 6.57 -27.60
N LYS A 59 -10.69 5.97 -28.77
CA LYS A 59 -9.82 5.00 -29.46
C LYS A 59 -8.36 5.47 -29.60
N LYS A 60 -8.15 6.77 -29.90
CA LYS A 60 -6.81 7.38 -30.03
C LYS A 60 -6.01 7.29 -28.73
N TYR A 61 -6.59 7.72 -27.60
CA TYR A 61 -5.93 7.75 -26.30
C TYR A 61 -5.78 6.35 -25.70
N THR A 62 -6.80 5.49 -25.84
CA THR A 62 -6.78 4.12 -25.32
C THR A 62 -5.68 3.28 -25.97
N ARG A 63 -5.45 3.40 -27.28
CA ARG A 63 -4.38 2.68 -27.99
C ARG A 63 -2.97 3.05 -27.50
N GLN A 64 -2.82 4.23 -26.93
CA GLN A 64 -1.54 4.76 -26.44
C GLN A 64 -1.43 4.71 -24.91
N LEU A 65 -2.44 4.15 -24.22
CA LEU A 65 -2.57 4.21 -22.76
C LEU A 65 -2.33 5.63 -22.23
N ALA A 66 -2.89 6.62 -22.93
CA ALA A 66 -2.56 8.01 -22.69
C ALA A 66 -3.00 8.47 -21.31
N GLY A 67 -2.14 9.26 -20.67
CA GLY A 67 -2.36 9.81 -19.35
C GLY A 67 -1.84 11.24 -19.26
N ARG A 68 -2.24 11.93 -18.20
CA ARG A 68 -1.69 13.25 -17.90
C ARG A 68 -0.28 13.09 -17.33
N GLN A 69 0.66 13.89 -17.78
CA GLN A 69 1.98 13.95 -17.20
C GLN A 69 2.00 14.91 -16.01
N CYS A 70 2.65 14.52 -14.92
CA CYS A 70 2.92 15.44 -13.81
C CYS A 70 3.72 16.66 -14.34
N PRO A 71 3.29 17.90 -14.07
CA PRO A 71 3.98 19.10 -14.55
C PRO A 71 5.28 19.40 -13.80
N ASN A 72 5.54 18.74 -12.66
CA ASN A 72 6.81 18.85 -11.96
C ASN A 72 7.93 18.26 -12.82
N ALA A 73 8.96 19.08 -13.09
CA ALA A 73 10.09 18.74 -13.95
C ALA A 73 10.88 17.53 -13.44
N ASP A 74 10.95 17.34 -12.11
CA ASP A 74 11.66 16.23 -11.48
C ASP A 74 10.81 14.95 -11.44
N CYS A 75 9.49 15.07 -11.56
CA CYS A 75 8.59 13.92 -11.51
C CYS A 75 8.26 13.37 -12.90
N LYS A 76 7.66 14.18 -13.78
CA LYS A 76 7.26 13.83 -15.16
C LYS A 76 6.52 12.49 -15.33
N ARG A 77 5.96 11.92 -14.26
CA ARG A 77 5.26 10.62 -14.31
C ARG A 77 3.93 10.73 -15.03
N VAL A 78 3.60 9.69 -15.79
CA VAL A 78 2.29 9.55 -16.45
C VAL A 78 1.28 9.04 -15.41
N LEU A 79 0.18 9.76 -15.26
CA LEU A 79 -0.86 9.49 -14.28
C LEU A 79 -2.02 8.71 -14.90
N PRO A 80 -2.80 7.96 -14.09
CA PRO A 80 -4.00 7.29 -14.53
C PRO A 80 -4.95 8.18 -15.34
N TYR A 81 -5.57 7.60 -16.36
CA TYR A 81 -6.45 8.33 -17.28
C TYR A 81 -7.66 8.99 -16.59
N ASN A 82 -8.01 8.55 -15.39
CA ASN A 82 -9.16 9.00 -14.60
C ASN A 82 -8.76 9.94 -13.44
N ILE A 83 -7.50 10.37 -13.35
CA ILE A 83 -6.95 11.15 -12.21
C ILE A 83 -7.75 12.43 -11.91
N GLU A 84 -8.41 13.02 -12.91
CA GLU A 84 -9.25 14.21 -12.75
C GLU A 84 -10.58 13.94 -12.02
N ARG A 85 -11.04 12.69 -11.94
CA ARG A 85 -12.37 12.29 -11.46
C ARG A 85 -12.31 11.32 -10.28
N ALA A 86 -11.35 10.40 -10.30
CA ALA A 86 -11.17 9.40 -9.27
C ALA A 86 -10.17 9.90 -8.23
N LYS A 87 -10.54 9.82 -6.94
CA LYS A 87 -9.59 10.06 -5.85
C LYS A 87 -8.47 9.01 -5.91
N SER A 88 -7.25 9.44 -5.63
CA SER A 88 -6.09 8.55 -5.60
C SER A 88 -5.55 8.46 -4.18
N TYR A 89 -5.33 7.24 -3.72
CA TYR A 89 -4.78 6.95 -2.40
C TYR A 89 -3.45 6.23 -2.56
N THR A 90 -2.42 6.79 -1.94
CA THR A 90 -1.09 6.20 -1.90
C THR A 90 -0.94 5.36 -0.65
N ILE A 91 -0.73 4.07 -0.82
CA ILE A 91 -0.51 3.11 0.27
C ILE A 91 0.98 2.75 0.29
N ALA A 92 1.69 3.27 1.29
CA ALA A 92 3.10 2.96 1.49
C ALA A 92 3.24 1.64 2.26
N ILE A 93 3.91 0.66 1.67
CA ILE A 93 4.22 -0.61 2.33
C ILE A 93 5.68 -0.56 2.75
N ILE A 94 5.90 -0.55 4.06
CA ILE A 94 7.20 -0.30 4.66
C ILE A 94 7.53 -1.39 5.67
N GLY A 95 8.81 -1.65 5.88
CA GLY A 95 9.30 -2.67 6.79
C GLY A 95 10.73 -3.06 6.43
N ASP A 96 11.40 -3.75 7.33
CA ASP A 96 12.77 -4.21 7.10
C ASP A 96 12.88 -5.18 5.89
N GLY A 97 14.10 -5.42 5.41
CA GLY A 97 14.38 -6.32 4.28
C GLY A 97 13.79 -7.72 4.44
N SER A 98 13.76 -8.29 5.65
CA SER A 98 13.16 -9.62 5.91
C SER A 98 11.68 -9.62 6.30
N ALA A 99 11.05 -8.44 6.38
CA ALA A 99 9.65 -8.31 6.81
C ALA A 99 8.64 -8.90 5.81
N GLY A 100 9.06 -9.31 4.62
CA GLY A 100 8.18 -10.02 3.68
C GLY A 100 7.24 -9.11 2.88
N LYS A 101 7.56 -7.82 2.70
CA LYS A 101 6.74 -6.84 1.95
C LYS A 101 6.27 -7.33 0.59
N SER A 102 7.17 -7.84 -0.24
CA SER A 102 6.79 -8.32 -1.58
C SER A 102 5.89 -9.56 -1.51
N HIS A 103 6.06 -10.43 -0.50
CA HIS A 103 5.15 -11.57 -0.29
C HIS A 103 3.78 -11.08 0.18
N TYR A 104 3.74 -10.11 1.11
CA TYR A 104 2.50 -9.46 1.52
C TYR A 104 1.76 -8.83 0.34
N ILE A 105 2.46 -8.08 -0.52
CA ILE A 105 1.88 -7.51 -1.75
C ILE A 105 1.31 -8.61 -2.66
N ALA A 106 2.06 -9.69 -2.87
CA ALA A 106 1.62 -10.81 -3.69
C ALA A 106 0.28 -11.36 -3.20
N SER A 107 0.20 -11.69 -1.91
CA SER A 107 -0.98 -12.30 -1.30
C SER A 107 -2.13 -11.31 -1.11
N CYS A 108 -1.86 -10.07 -0.68
CA CYS A 108 -2.87 -9.03 -0.51
C CYS A 108 -3.61 -8.72 -1.82
N ILE A 109 -2.87 -8.49 -2.92
CA ILE A 109 -3.49 -8.25 -4.24
C ILE A 109 -4.16 -9.51 -4.78
N HIS A 110 -3.58 -10.69 -4.55
CA HIS A 110 -4.18 -11.95 -4.97
C HIS A 110 -5.57 -12.12 -4.35
N LEU A 111 -5.66 -11.97 -3.03
CA LEU A 111 -6.91 -12.05 -2.28
C LEU A 111 -7.87 -10.92 -2.67
N LEU A 112 -7.40 -9.70 -2.90
CA LEU A 112 -8.24 -8.54 -3.24
C LEU A 112 -8.96 -8.74 -4.57
N LYS A 113 -8.32 -9.44 -5.51
CA LYS A 113 -8.89 -9.79 -6.81
C LYS A 113 -9.90 -10.93 -6.75
N GLN A 114 -10.01 -11.65 -5.63
CA GLN A 114 -10.99 -12.72 -5.47
C GLN A 114 -12.41 -12.15 -5.38
N ARG A 115 -13.38 -12.92 -5.90
CA ARG A 115 -14.78 -12.51 -5.97
C ARG A 115 -15.36 -12.19 -4.59
N GLN A 116 -15.00 -12.97 -3.58
CA GLN A 116 -15.45 -12.81 -2.20
C GLN A 116 -15.01 -11.45 -1.65
N ALA A 117 -13.73 -11.09 -1.83
CA ALA A 117 -13.21 -9.79 -1.41
C ALA A 117 -13.89 -8.63 -2.14
N LEU A 118 -14.10 -8.73 -3.46
CA LEU A 118 -14.81 -7.71 -4.22
C LEU A 118 -16.27 -7.54 -3.76
N GLN A 119 -16.97 -8.65 -3.47
CA GLN A 119 -18.32 -8.63 -2.92
C GLN A 119 -18.37 -7.95 -1.55
N LEU A 120 -17.43 -8.31 -0.66
CA LEU A 120 -17.28 -7.76 0.69
C LEU A 120 -17.19 -6.23 0.68
N ILE A 121 -16.40 -5.66 -0.25
CA ILE A 121 -16.19 -4.21 -0.35
C ILE A 121 -17.16 -3.49 -1.30
N GLY A 122 -18.17 -4.19 -1.84
CA GLY A 122 -19.09 -3.61 -2.82
C GLY A 122 -18.46 -3.22 -4.17
N CYS A 123 -17.26 -3.72 -4.45
CA CYS A 123 -16.53 -3.47 -5.68
C CYS A 123 -17.03 -4.37 -6.81
N SER A 124 -17.23 -3.79 -7.99
CA SER A 124 -17.63 -4.53 -9.19
C SER A 124 -16.41 -5.07 -9.94
N ARG A 125 -15.31 -4.33 -9.94
CA ARG A 125 -14.11 -4.66 -10.73
C ARG A 125 -12.89 -3.92 -10.20
N ILE A 126 -11.77 -4.62 -10.21
CA ILE A 126 -10.42 -4.08 -10.03
C ILE A 126 -9.66 -4.14 -11.36
N VAL A 127 -8.91 -3.09 -11.70
CA VAL A 127 -8.18 -3.00 -12.97
C VAL A 127 -6.79 -2.42 -12.74
N GLY A 128 -5.74 -3.17 -13.09
CA GLY A 128 -4.38 -2.63 -13.11
C GLY A 128 -4.18 -1.62 -14.25
N TRP A 129 -3.51 -0.51 -13.96
CA TRP A 129 -3.18 0.52 -14.93
C TRP A 129 -1.80 0.30 -15.57
N GLY A 130 -1.68 0.61 -16.86
CA GLY A 130 -0.41 0.51 -17.58
C GLY A 130 0.16 -0.91 -17.55
N LYS A 131 1.39 -1.05 -17.06
CA LYS A 131 2.10 -2.34 -16.94
C LYS A 131 1.84 -3.05 -15.60
N THR A 132 0.98 -2.51 -14.72
CA THR A 132 0.75 -3.02 -13.36
C THR A 132 0.44 -4.51 -13.34
N GLU A 133 -0.44 -5.00 -14.21
CA GLU A 133 -0.79 -6.43 -14.24
C GLU A 133 0.38 -7.32 -14.65
N ALA A 134 1.16 -6.91 -15.65
CA ALA A 134 2.33 -7.67 -16.09
C ALA A 134 3.44 -7.68 -15.01
N ILE A 135 3.65 -6.56 -14.33
CA ILE A 135 4.60 -6.45 -13.21
C ILE A 135 4.14 -7.33 -12.05
N TYR A 136 2.88 -7.22 -11.64
CA TYR A 136 2.30 -8.04 -10.59
C TYR A 136 2.44 -9.53 -10.91
N GLN A 137 2.04 -9.94 -12.12
CA GLN A 137 2.09 -11.32 -12.55
C GLN A 137 3.50 -11.89 -12.49
N SER A 138 4.48 -11.18 -13.07
CA SER A 138 5.86 -11.67 -13.19
C SER A 138 6.67 -11.59 -11.90
N LYS A 139 6.57 -10.47 -11.16
CA LYS A 139 7.42 -10.22 -9.98
C LYS A 139 6.83 -10.77 -8.67
N PHE A 140 5.51 -10.90 -8.58
CA PHE A 140 4.83 -11.22 -7.32
C PHE A 140 4.03 -12.52 -7.39
N TYR A 141 3.08 -12.61 -8.33
CA TYR A 141 2.17 -13.76 -8.40
C TYR A 141 2.90 -15.04 -8.82
N GLN A 142 3.64 -15.01 -9.93
CA GLN A 142 4.23 -16.23 -10.50
C GLN A 142 5.25 -16.89 -9.57
N PRO A 143 6.16 -16.17 -8.90
CA PRO A 143 7.06 -16.80 -7.92
C PRO A 143 6.29 -17.49 -6.79
N VAL A 144 5.33 -16.80 -6.16
CA VAL A 144 4.64 -17.30 -4.97
C VAL A 144 3.59 -18.36 -5.32
N PHE A 145 2.61 -18.02 -6.14
CA PHE A 145 1.44 -18.87 -6.41
C PHE A 145 1.65 -19.82 -7.61
N GLY A 146 2.54 -19.47 -8.55
CA GLY A 146 2.82 -20.29 -9.71
C GLY A 146 3.92 -21.31 -9.46
N ASN A 147 5.06 -20.85 -8.95
CA ASN A 147 6.26 -21.66 -8.80
C ASN A 147 6.41 -22.24 -7.38
N LEU A 148 5.62 -21.75 -6.42
CA LEU A 148 5.74 -22.06 -4.99
C LEU A 148 7.16 -21.77 -4.47
N GLN A 149 7.72 -20.62 -4.85
CA GLN A 149 9.08 -20.22 -4.51
C GLN A 149 9.10 -18.85 -3.81
N PRO A 150 10.06 -18.61 -2.91
CA PRO A 150 10.28 -17.30 -2.34
C PRO A 150 10.56 -16.27 -3.44
N ILE A 151 9.98 -15.08 -3.31
CA ILE A 151 10.35 -13.94 -4.14
C ILE A 151 11.82 -13.59 -3.82
N PRO A 152 12.70 -13.48 -4.83
CA PRO A 152 14.07 -13.02 -4.62
C PRO A 152 14.10 -11.70 -3.86
N LEU A 153 15.13 -11.49 -3.03
CA LEU A 153 15.29 -10.23 -2.31
C LEU A 153 15.22 -9.07 -3.28
N THR A 154 14.34 -8.11 -2.98
CA THR A 154 14.24 -6.87 -3.74
C THR A 154 15.61 -6.19 -3.72
N PRO A 155 16.29 -6.07 -4.87
CA PRO A 155 17.58 -5.41 -4.90
C PRO A 155 17.39 -3.97 -4.39
N ARG A 156 18.36 -3.47 -3.61
CA ARG A 156 18.40 -2.05 -3.25
C ARG A 156 18.21 -1.23 -4.51
N ALA A 157 17.36 -0.21 -4.44
CA ALA A 157 17.09 0.62 -5.59
C ALA A 157 18.33 1.48 -5.89
N ARG A 158 19.24 0.92 -6.70
CA ARG A 158 20.56 1.50 -7.02
C ARG A 158 20.46 2.74 -7.91
N SER A 159 19.30 3.00 -8.52
CA SER A 159 19.07 4.17 -9.40
C SER A 159 17.61 4.33 -9.87
N GLU A 160 16.80 3.26 -9.84
CA GLU A 160 15.41 3.28 -10.32
C GLU A 160 14.43 3.12 -9.15
N ILE A 161 13.66 4.17 -8.90
CA ILE A 161 12.52 4.12 -7.97
C ILE A 161 11.55 3.05 -8.50
N ASN A 162 11.25 2.02 -7.70
CA ASN A 162 10.28 0.99 -8.07
C ASN A 162 8.96 1.65 -8.52
N GLU A 163 8.49 1.31 -9.72
CA GLU A 163 7.19 1.76 -10.21
C GLU A 163 6.08 1.22 -9.29
N PRO A 164 5.13 2.06 -8.84
CA PRO A 164 4.04 1.59 -8.00
C PRO A 164 3.11 0.67 -8.79
N LEU A 165 2.50 -0.29 -8.09
CA LEU A 165 1.36 -1.02 -8.64
C LEU A 165 0.12 -0.13 -8.51
N ILE A 166 -0.53 0.17 -9.63
CA ILE A 166 -1.66 1.09 -9.66
C ILE A 166 -2.93 0.33 -10.04
N TYR A 167 -3.91 0.30 -9.14
CA TYR A 167 -5.19 -0.37 -9.36
C TYR A 167 -6.35 0.62 -9.26
N GLU A 168 -7.24 0.61 -10.25
CA GLU A 168 -8.54 1.27 -10.18
C GLU A 168 -9.56 0.31 -9.56
N LEU A 169 -10.16 0.70 -8.43
CA LEU A 169 -11.34 0.03 -7.87
C LEU A 169 -12.60 0.73 -8.35
N ILE A 170 -13.51 -0.03 -8.96
CA ILE A 170 -14.76 0.48 -9.53
C ILE A 170 -15.93 -0.12 -8.74
N PHE A 171 -16.63 0.72 -8.00
CA PHE A 171 -17.76 0.32 -7.15
C PHE A 171 -19.05 0.19 -7.96
N LYS A 172 -19.98 -0.61 -7.44
CA LYS A 172 -21.33 -0.71 -8.01
C LYS A 172 -22.01 0.66 -7.97
N LYS A 173 -22.83 0.95 -8.97
CA LYS A 173 -23.65 2.17 -8.96
C LYS A 173 -24.68 2.08 -7.85
N GLU A 174 -24.77 3.12 -7.03
CA GLU A 174 -25.86 3.28 -6.05
C GLU A 174 -27.21 3.48 -6.74
N ALA A 175 -27.22 4.19 -7.87
CA ALA A 175 -28.43 4.50 -8.64
C ALA A 175 -28.11 4.64 -10.14
N TRP A 176 -29.10 4.41 -11.01
CA TRP A 176 -28.90 4.43 -12.46
C TRP A 176 -28.44 5.81 -12.99
N TRP A 177 -28.87 6.90 -12.33
CA TRP A 177 -28.52 8.28 -12.67
C TRP A 177 -27.16 8.74 -12.12
N LYS A 178 -26.60 8.06 -11.11
CA LYS A 178 -25.27 8.40 -10.57
C LYS A 178 -24.16 7.67 -11.34
N PRO A 179 -23.02 8.33 -11.61
CA PRO A 179 -21.85 7.63 -12.12
C PRO A 179 -21.33 6.65 -11.06
N ALA A 180 -20.71 5.55 -11.52
CA ALA A 180 -20.05 4.63 -10.61
C ALA A 180 -18.88 5.35 -9.89
N LYS A 181 -18.80 5.20 -8.57
CA LYS A 181 -17.65 5.65 -7.78
C LYS A 181 -16.43 4.82 -8.20
N SER A 182 -15.31 5.46 -8.47
CA SER A 182 -14.03 4.76 -8.58
C SER A 182 -12.92 5.50 -7.85
N VAL A 183 -11.93 4.74 -7.39
CA VAL A 183 -10.72 5.25 -6.73
C VAL A 183 -9.50 4.57 -7.32
N ASN A 184 -8.36 5.24 -7.30
CA ASN A 184 -7.08 4.66 -7.65
C ASN A 184 -6.30 4.35 -6.38
N LEU A 185 -5.76 3.15 -6.27
CA LEU A 185 -4.83 2.75 -5.21
C LEU A 185 -3.42 2.62 -5.81
N PHE A 186 -2.47 3.32 -5.21
CA PHE A 186 -1.06 3.25 -5.56
C PHE A 186 -0.32 2.51 -4.46
N PHE A 187 0.19 1.31 -4.75
CA PHE A 187 1.00 0.54 -3.81
C PHE A 187 2.48 0.79 -4.08
N TYR A 188 3.17 1.36 -3.10
CA TYR A 188 4.62 1.52 -3.12
C TYR A 188 5.28 0.53 -2.18
N ASP A 189 6.13 -0.35 -2.73
CA ASP A 189 7.02 -1.20 -1.94
C ASP A 189 8.30 -0.40 -1.63
N ALA A 190 8.40 0.08 -0.40
CA ALA A 190 9.55 0.82 0.08
C ALA A 190 10.43 -0.13 0.91
N SER A 191 11.68 -0.33 0.50
CA SER A 191 12.64 -1.01 1.37
C SER A 191 12.92 -0.16 2.60
N GLY A 192 12.72 -0.69 3.81
CA GLY A 192 13.08 -0.01 5.06
C GLY A 192 14.58 0.31 5.16
N GLU A 193 15.44 -0.44 4.46
CA GLU A 193 16.87 -0.12 4.35
C GLU A 193 17.14 1.13 3.51
N ASP A 194 16.36 1.34 2.44
CA ASP A 194 16.49 2.53 1.56
C ASP A 194 16.01 3.81 2.27
N LEU A 195 15.18 3.67 3.31
CA LEU A 195 14.76 4.75 4.22
C LEU A 195 15.73 4.96 5.39
N ALA A 196 16.64 4.02 5.65
CA ALA A 196 17.61 4.12 6.74
C ALA A 196 18.86 4.93 6.38
N GLU A 197 19.16 5.09 5.08
CA GLU A 197 20.26 5.92 4.58
C GLU A 197 19.76 7.37 4.37
N GLN A 198 20.33 8.32 5.14
CA GLN A 198 19.93 9.75 5.12
C GLN A 198 19.94 10.35 3.71
N ASP A 199 20.90 9.96 2.86
CA ASP A 199 21.03 10.48 1.49
C ASP A 199 19.95 9.97 0.53
N ARG A 200 19.37 8.79 0.80
CA ARG A 200 18.28 8.21 -0.02
C ARG A 200 16.90 8.67 0.45
N MET A 201 16.81 9.16 1.68
CA MET A 201 15.57 9.70 2.23
C MET A 201 14.97 10.77 1.32
N VAL A 202 15.72 11.64 0.65
CA VAL A 202 15.14 12.72 -0.19
C VAL A 202 14.36 12.20 -1.41
N GLN A 203 14.83 11.15 -2.09
CA GLN A 203 14.13 10.59 -3.27
C GLN A 203 12.99 9.64 -2.88
N TYR A 204 13.19 8.84 -1.83
CA TYR A 204 12.19 7.86 -1.38
C TYR A 204 11.17 8.46 -0.39
N SER A 205 11.49 9.61 0.23
CA SER A 205 10.55 10.36 1.09
C SER A 205 9.37 10.88 0.31
N SER A 206 9.50 11.20 -0.99
CA SER A 206 8.38 11.81 -1.71
C SER A 206 7.11 10.95 -1.70
N TYR A 207 7.18 9.63 -1.89
CA TYR A 207 5.99 8.79 -1.82
C TYR A 207 5.59 8.43 -0.38
N VAL A 208 6.55 8.40 0.56
CA VAL A 208 6.28 8.20 1.99
C VAL A 208 5.54 9.43 2.52
N LEU A 209 6.09 10.62 2.39
CA LEU A 209 5.50 11.90 2.81
C LEU A 209 4.13 12.18 2.21
N ASN A 210 3.89 11.71 0.97
CA ASN A 210 2.59 11.84 0.29
C ASN A 210 1.70 10.60 0.44
N ALA A 211 2.04 9.67 1.33
CA ALA A 211 1.20 8.51 1.58
C ALA A 211 -0.12 8.92 2.21
N SER A 212 -1.22 8.35 1.71
CA SER A 212 -2.53 8.46 2.35
C SER A 212 -2.66 7.51 3.54
N ALA A 213 -1.89 6.42 3.55
CA ALA A 213 -1.84 5.46 4.64
C ALA A 213 -0.55 4.63 4.58
N ILE A 214 -0.18 4.03 5.71
CA ILE A 214 1.00 3.17 5.83
C ILE A 214 0.57 1.77 6.26
N ILE A 215 1.12 0.75 5.59
CA ILE A 215 1.15 -0.62 6.09
C ILE A 215 2.59 -0.91 6.50
N PHE A 216 2.84 -0.96 7.80
CA PHE A 216 4.16 -1.22 8.36
C PHE A 216 4.28 -2.69 8.75
N LEU A 217 5.14 -3.43 8.06
CA LEU A 217 5.43 -4.83 8.35
C LEU A 217 6.60 -4.92 9.34
N ALA A 218 6.32 -5.40 10.54
CA ALA A 218 7.30 -5.81 11.53
C ALA A 218 7.57 -7.32 11.38
N ASP A 219 8.85 -7.68 11.33
CA ASP A 219 9.27 -9.08 11.24
C ASP A 219 9.35 -9.70 12.65
N PRO A 220 8.51 -10.68 13.00
CA PRO A 220 8.57 -11.33 14.31
C PRO A 220 9.93 -11.99 14.60
N LEU A 221 10.70 -12.35 13.56
CA LEU A 221 12.04 -12.93 13.71
C LEU A 221 13.12 -11.91 14.13
N THR A 222 12.79 -10.62 14.16
CA THR A 222 13.65 -9.56 14.72
C THR A 222 13.41 -9.36 16.23
N MET A 223 12.37 -9.99 16.79
CA MET A 223 12.01 -9.86 18.20
C MET A 223 12.61 -11.02 19.03
N PRO A 224 13.60 -10.79 19.92
CA PRO A 224 14.35 -11.86 20.57
C PRO A 224 13.50 -12.85 21.36
N ASN A 225 12.45 -12.38 22.04
CA ASN A 225 11.59 -13.26 22.85
C ASN A 225 10.65 -14.11 21.99
N ILE A 226 10.28 -13.66 20.79
CA ILE A 226 9.58 -14.50 19.81
C ILE A 226 10.55 -15.60 19.34
N VAL A 227 11.75 -15.23 18.90
CA VAL A 227 12.76 -16.19 18.41
C VAL A 227 13.11 -17.24 19.45
N LYS A 228 13.21 -16.86 20.74
CA LYS A 228 13.46 -17.81 21.83
C LYS A 228 12.39 -18.89 21.94
N ALA A 229 11.12 -18.54 21.72
CA ALA A 229 9.97 -19.45 21.82
C ALA A 229 9.78 -20.36 20.60
N LEU A 230 10.45 -20.08 19.47
CA LEU A 230 10.31 -20.90 18.26
C LEU A 230 11.01 -22.27 18.40
N PRO A 231 10.51 -23.30 17.69
CA PRO A 231 11.25 -24.54 17.41
C PRO A 231 12.62 -24.26 16.77
N VAL A 232 13.60 -25.13 17.02
CA VAL A 232 15.02 -24.93 16.60
C VAL A 232 15.15 -24.79 15.08
N ASP A 233 14.39 -25.57 14.32
CA ASP A 233 14.35 -25.58 12.86
C ASP A 233 13.74 -24.31 12.24
N LEU A 234 12.94 -23.57 13.02
CA LEU A 234 12.31 -22.31 12.60
C LEU A 234 13.06 -21.05 13.06
N LYS A 235 14.14 -21.22 13.85
CA LYS A 235 14.96 -20.07 14.29
C LYS A 235 15.81 -19.57 13.13
N PRO A 236 15.94 -18.24 12.96
CA PRO A 236 16.85 -17.68 11.97
C PRO A 236 18.30 -18.04 12.33
N GLY A 237 19.09 -18.46 11.33
CA GLY A 237 20.50 -18.81 11.54
C GLY A 237 21.40 -17.65 11.98
N ALA A 238 20.95 -16.41 11.78
CA ALA A 238 21.55 -15.21 12.37
C ALA A 238 20.42 -14.26 12.81
N ILE A 239 20.51 -13.76 14.05
CA ILE A 239 19.63 -12.69 14.52
C ILE A 239 20.06 -11.42 13.81
N ARG A 240 19.17 -10.85 12.99
CA ARG A 240 19.40 -9.54 12.39
C ARG A 240 19.21 -8.49 13.50
N GLU A 241 20.23 -7.66 13.71
CA GLU A 241 20.26 -6.70 14.81
C GLU A 241 19.33 -5.49 14.64
N ARG A 242 18.81 -5.23 13.43
CA ARG A 242 17.90 -4.09 13.23
C ARG A 242 16.51 -4.40 13.75
N SER A 243 16.11 -3.65 14.77
CA SER A 243 14.77 -3.71 15.33
C SER A 243 13.75 -3.06 14.38
N SER A 244 12.59 -3.71 14.20
CA SER A 244 11.45 -3.12 13.48
C SER A 244 11.04 -1.76 14.07
N SER A 245 11.22 -1.57 15.38
CA SER A 245 10.94 -0.29 16.05
C SER A 245 11.82 0.88 15.58
N GLU A 246 13.09 0.63 15.24
CA GLU A 246 13.99 1.67 14.72
C GLU A 246 13.55 2.17 13.35
N VAL A 247 13.10 1.27 12.48
CA VAL A 247 12.60 1.62 11.15
C VAL A 247 11.35 2.48 11.28
N LEU A 248 10.40 2.10 12.15
CA LEU A 248 9.18 2.88 12.38
C LEU A 248 9.48 4.26 12.96
N ASN A 249 10.39 4.36 13.93
CA ASN A 249 10.81 5.64 14.51
C ASN A 249 11.38 6.58 13.44
N ARG A 250 12.29 6.09 12.59
CA ARG A 250 12.89 6.90 11.51
C ARG A 250 11.85 7.39 10.50
N ILE A 251 10.90 6.54 10.13
CA ILE A 251 9.80 6.92 9.25
C ILE A 251 8.96 8.01 9.90
N THR A 252 8.64 7.84 11.17
CA THR A 252 7.85 8.81 11.94
C THR A 252 8.55 10.17 11.99
N GLU A 253 9.85 10.20 12.30
CA GLU A 253 10.64 11.42 12.25
C GLU A 253 10.69 12.04 10.85
N THR A 254 10.85 11.22 9.81
CA THR A 254 10.84 11.69 8.41
C THR A 254 9.50 12.36 8.07
N PHE A 255 8.38 11.75 8.44
CA PHE A 255 7.05 12.33 8.25
C PHE A 255 6.88 13.64 9.01
N ARG A 256 7.28 13.67 10.27
CA ARG A 256 7.18 14.88 11.11
C ARG A 256 7.98 16.02 10.52
N MET A 257 9.22 15.77 10.13
CA MET A 257 10.08 16.77 9.48
C MET A 257 9.50 17.22 8.15
N GLY A 258 9.07 16.29 7.29
CA GLY A 258 8.55 16.61 5.96
C GLY A 258 7.20 17.31 5.96
N GLN A 259 6.37 17.09 6.99
CA GLN A 259 5.10 17.79 7.20
C GLN A 259 5.25 19.06 8.05
N GLY A 260 6.45 19.35 8.57
CA GLY A 260 6.68 20.50 9.46
C GLY A 260 5.91 20.41 10.77
N LEU A 261 5.73 19.21 11.32
CA LEU A 261 4.98 18.98 12.56
C LEU A 261 5.79 19.43 13.78
N ASP A 262 5.16 20.23 14.64
CA ASP A 262 5.71 20.64 15.93
C ASP A 262 5.95 19.44 16.86
N ALA A 263 6.86 19.60 17.83
CA ALA A 263 7.11 18.59 18.86
C ALA A 263 5.80 18.20 19.57
N GLY A 264 5.48 16.90 19.56
CA GLY A 264 4.24 16.36 20.15
C GLY A 264 3.01 16.34 19.23
N ALA A 265 3.04 16.99 18.06
CA ALA A 265 1.96 16.86 17.07
C ALA A 265 1.95 15.46 16.44
N SER A 266 0.79 14.81 16.38
CA SER A 266 0.63 13.47 15.81
C SER A 266 0.49 13.50 14.29
N ILE A 267 0.89 12.40 13.64
CA ILE A 267 0.76 12.22 12.20
C ILE A 267 -0.70 11.87 11.86
N ASP A 268 -1.30 12.62 10.94
CA ASP A 268 -2.73 12.50 10.57
C ASP A 268 -2.96 11.61 9.34
N ILE A 269 -2.36 10.42 9.33
CA ILE A 269 -2.70 9.36 8.37
C ILE A 269 -2.83 8.01 9.09
N PRO A 270 -3.71 7.10 8.63
CA PRO A 270 -3.84 5.79 9.24
C PRO A 270 -2.59 4.92 9.01
N VAL A 271 -2.12 4.27 10.07
CA VAL A 271 -1.05 3.27 10.04
C VAL A 271 -1.55 1.91 10.51
N ALA A 272 -1.34 0.88 9.70
CA ALA A 272 -1.53 -0.51 10.09
C ALA A 272 -0.18 -1.11 10.46
N ILE A 273 0.03 -1.46 11.74
CA ILE A 273 1.23 -2.16 12.22
C ILE A 273 0.97 -3.66 12.12
N VAL A 274 1.80 -4.39 11.36
CA VAL A 274 1.52 -5.76 10.96
C VAL A 274 2.67 -6.69 11.32
N LEU A 275 2.41 -7.70 12.15
CA LEU A 275 3.32 -8.85 12.30
C LEU A 275 3.17 -9.77 11.09
N SER A 276 4.19 -9.81 10.22
CA SER A 276 4.04 -10.36 8.85
C SER A 276 4.21 -11.88 8.69
N LYS A 277 4.55 -12.58 9.77
CA LYS A 277 4.79 -14.03 9.81
C LYS A 277 3.96 -14.68 10.92
N ALA A 278 2.66 -14.40 10.90
CA ALA A 278 1.71 -14.84 11.93
C ALA A 278 1.67 -16.37 12.10
N ASP A 279 2.01 -17.12 11.06
CA ASP A 279 2.16 -18.58 11.08
C ASP A 279 3.18 -19.06 12.13
N LEU A 280 4.16 -18.24 12.48
CA LEU A 280 5.14 -18.51 13.54
C LEU A 280 4.60 -18.20 14.94
N LEU A 281 3.60 -17.31 15.06
CA LEU A 281 3.10 -16.85 16.36
C LEU A 281 2.32 -17.93 17.10
N LYS A 282 1.85 -18.97 16.40
CA LYS A 282 1.22 -20.16 17.03
C LYS A 282 2.13 -20.89 18.02
N TYR A 283 3.46 -20.73 17.91
CA TYR A 283 4.43 -21.28 18.85
C TYR A 283 4.70 -20.37 20.06
N VAL A 284 4.29 -19.11 19.98
CA VAL A 284 4.50 -18.08 21.01
C VAL A 284 3.26 -17.96 21.90
N VAL A 285 2.07 -18.02 21.28
CA VAL A 285 0.77 -18.05 21.95
C VAL A 285 0.68 -19.36 22.74
N ARG A 286 0.46 -19.26 24.06
CA ARG A 286 0.39 -20.45 24.93
C ARG A 286 -0.91 -21.22 24.66
N SER A 287 -0.90 -22.54 24.83
CA SER A 287 -2.06 -23.41 24.52
C SER A 287 -3.36 -23.07 25.28
N GLN A 288 -3.30 -22.26 26.34
CA GLN A 288 -4.48 -21.77 27.07
C GLN A 288 -5.20 -20.60 26.36
N GLU A 289 -4.62 -20.02 25.30
CA GLU A 289 -5.20 -18.96 24.46
C GLU A 289 -5.88 -19.55 23.20
N ALA A 290 -6.65 -20.63 23.39
CA ALA A 290 -7.31 -21.42 22.33
C ALA A 290 -8.28 -20.62 21.43
N THR A 291 -8.50 -19.33 21.71
CA THR A 291 -9.44 -18.43 21.03
C THR A 291 -8.77 -17.25 20.31
N THR A 292 -7.47 -17.31 20.02
CA THR A 292 -6.74 -16.22 19.34
C THR A 292 -7.31 -15.96 17.94
N GLN A 293 -7.97 -14.81 17.75
CA GLN A 293 -8.67 -14.46 16.51
C GLN A 293 -7.74 -14.18 15.34
N PHE A 294 -6.56 -13.59 15.59
CA PHE A 294 -5.62 -13.27 14.51
C PHE A 294 -5.00 -14.51 13.83
N LEU A 295 -5.13 -15.70 14.44
CA LEU A 295 -4.69 -16.98 13.87
C LEU A 295 -5.78 -17.71 13.09
N ARG A 296 -6.99 -17.15 13.01
CA ARG A 296 -8.15 -17.75 12.34
C ARG A 296 -8.49 -16.99 11.07
N GLU A 297 -9.10 -17.67 10.11
CA GLU A 297 -9.67 -17.00 8.95
C GLU A 297 -10.86 -16.11 9.34
N THR A 298 -11.08 -15.02 8.60
CA THR A 298 -12.26 -14.18 8.82
C THR A 298 -13.52 -14.94 8.41
N THR A 299 -14.56 -14.85 9.23
CA THR A 299 -15.85 -15.51 8.96
C THR A 299 -16.83 -14.61 8.19
N SER A 300 -16.46 -13.36 7.90
CA SER A 300 -17.40 -12.42 7.28
C SER A 300 -17.51 -12.61 5.77
N THR A 301 -18.74 -12.78 5.28
CA THR A 301 -19.02 -13.05 3.87
C THR A 301 -19.56 -11.85 3.11
N ASN A 302 -20.11 -10.84 3.78
CA ASN A 302 -20.87 -9.77 3.11
C ASN A 302 -20.57 -8.33 3.57
N ARG A 303 -19.93 -8.11 4.73
CA ARG A 303 -19.61 -6.77 5.25
C ARG A 303 -18.33 -6.75 6.08
N LEU A 304 -17.67 -5.60 6.21
CA LEU A 304 -16.50 -5.48 7.09
C LEU A 304 -16.91 -5.68 8.55
N ASN A 305 -16.21 -6.58 9.24
CA ASN A 305 -16.40 -6.80 10.67
C ASN A 305 -15.40 -5.94 11.45
N THR A 306 -15.82 -4.74 11.87
CA THR A 306 -14.97 -3.81 12.62
C THR A 306 -14.67 -4.29 14.04
N ALA A 307 -15.57 -5.07 14.63
CA ALA A 307 -15.35 -5.70 15.93
C ALA A 307 -14.21 -6.74 15.87
N ASP A 308 -14.13 -7.51 14.77
CA ASP A 308 -13.01 -8.43 14.51
C ASP A 308 -11.68 -7.67 14.39
N PHE A 309 -11.64 -6.55 13.66
CA PHE A 309 -10.44 -5.69 13.61
C PHE A 309 -10.06 -5.15 15.00
N ALA A 310 -11.02 -4.72 15.81
CA ALA A 310 -10.75 -4.24 17.17
C ALA A 310 -10.20 -5.34 18.08
N ALA A 311 -10.76 -6.55 18.00
CA ALA A 311 -10.29 -7.71 18.75
C ALA A 311 -8.85 -8.10 18.37
N ILE A 312 -8.57 -8.20 17.06
CA ILE A 312 -7.22 -8.50 16.55
C ILE A 312 -6.22 -7.43 16.99
N ASN A 313 -6.61 -6.16 16.89
CA ASN A 313 -5.79 -5.05 17.35
C ASN A 313 -5.38 -5.22 18.83
N GLU A 314 -6.34 -5.51 19.71
CA GLU A 314 -6.07 -5.73 21.13
C GLU A 314 -5.19 -6.96 21.38
N GLU A 315 -5.48 -8.09 20.71
CA GLU A 315 -4.71 -9.34 20.85
C GLU A 315 -3.25 -9.16 20.42
N VAL A 316 -3.03 -8.52 19.26
CA VAL A 316 -1.69 -8.32 18.71
C VAL A 316 -0.91 -7.31 19.55
N GLN A 317 -1.53 -6.22 20.02
CA GLN A 317 -0.87 -5.29 20.95
C GLN A 317 -0.43 -5.99 22.24
N LYS A 318 -1.33 -6.78 22.86
CA LYS A 318 -1.00 -7.55 24.06
C LYS A 318 0.16 -8.52 23.82
N LEU A 319 0.19 -9.17 22.66
CA LEU A 319 1.29 -10.06 22.28
C LEU A 319 2.62 -9.30 22.17
N ILE A 320 2.64 -8.17 21.45
CA ILE A 320 3.84 -7.34 21.27
C ILE A 320 4.38 -6.85 22.61
N LEU A 321 3.51 -6.35 23.50
CA LEU A 321 3.89 -5.92 24.85
C LEU A 321 4.45 -7.08 25.69
N ARG A 322 3.86 -8.28 25.58
CA ARG A 322 4.31 -9.49 26.29
C ARG A 322 5.70 -9.94 25.83
N VAL A 323 5.97 -9.90 24.52
CA VAL A 323 7.28 -10.29 23.97
C VAL A 323 8.33 -9.18 24.12
N GLY A 324 7.97 -8.03 24.66
CA GLY A 324 8.91 -7.01 25.12
C GLY A 324 9.29 -5.95 24.09
N ASP A 325 8.61 -5.86 22.95
CA ASP A 325 8.81 -4.77 21.99
C ASP A 325 7.85 -3.60 22.27
N LYS A 326 8.04 -2.97 23.44
CA LYS A 326 7.24 -1.81 23.87
C LYS A 326 7.43 -0.61 22.94
N VAL A 327 8.60 -0.50 22.33
CA VAL A 327 8.95 0.64 21.47
C VAL A 327 8.06 0.65 20.24
N LEU A 328 7.81 -0.50 19.60
CA LEU A 328 6.92 -0.58 18.45
C LEU A 328 5.49 -0.07 18.76
N VAL A 329 4.98 -0.36 19.96
CA VAL A 329 3.68 0.14 20.42
C VAL A 329 3.72 1.65 20.64
N GLN A 330 4.73 2.16 21.35
CA GLN A 330 4.91 3.59 21.61
C GLN A 330 5.08 4.41 20.32
N SER A 331 5.86 3.92 19.36
CA SER A 331 6.04 4.56 18.05
C SER A 331 4.72 4.68 17.28
N SER A 332 3.80 3.73 17.45
CA SER A 332 2.49 3.78 16.79
C SER A 332 1.57 4.85 17.37
N GLU A 333 1.76 5.24 18.64
CA GLU A 333 0.97 6.29 19.32
C GLU A 333 1.26 7.69 18.74
N LEU A 334 2.33 7.83 17.95
CA LEU A 334 2.65 9.06 17.23
C LEU A 334 1.72 9.31 16.02
N PHE A 335 0.85 8.34 15.69
CA PHE A 335 -0.16 8.47 14.65
C PHE A 335 -1.54 8.64 15.29
N ASN A 336 -2.37 9.52 14.73
CA ASN A 336 -3.76 9.72 15.20
C ASN A 336 -4.63 8.46 15.04
N THR A 337 -4.31 7.63 14.06
CA THR A 337 -5.08 6.43 13.73
C THR A 337 -4.11 5.26 13.52
N ALA A 338 -4.00 4.39 14.52
CA ALA A 338 -3.18 3.18 14.45
C ALA A 338 -4.02 1.94 14.74
N SER A 339 -3.70 0.82 14.09
CA SER A 339 -4.25 -0.50 14.42
C SER A 339 -3.23 -1.59 14.15
N PHE A 340 -3.27 -2.63 14.96
CA PHE A 340 -2.34 -3.75 14.92
C PHE A 340 -3.00 -4.97 14.27
N PHE A 341 -2.22 -5.69 13.47
CA PHE A 341 -2.64 -6.90 12.77
C PHE A 341 -1.52 -7.94 12.81
N ALA A 342 -1.91 -9.20 12.59
CA ALA A 342 -0.97 -10.27 12.30
C ALA A 342 -1.43 -10.97 11.02
N VAL A 343 -0.52 -11.14 10.08
CA VAL A 343 -0.79 -11.76 8.79
C VAL A 343 0.30 -12.79 8.49
N SER A 344 -0.01 -13.76 7.63
CA SER A 344 1.02 -14.59 7.01
C SER A 344 0.77 -14.59 5.51
N ALA A 345 1.76 -14.16 4.73
CA ALA A 345 1.62 -14.11 3.28
C ALA A 345 1.63 -15.52 2.65
N THR A 346 2.37 -16.45 3.23
CA THR A 346 2.61 -17.78 2.66
C THR A 346 2.02 -18.91 3.50
N GLY A 347 1.77 -18.70 4.79
CA GLY A 347 1.29 -19.72 5.74
C GLY A 347 2.37 -20.72 6.17
N TRP A 348 3.41 -20.89 5.35
CA TRP A 348 4.48 -21.87 5.54
C TRP A 348 5.86 -21.24 5.31
N ALA A 349 6.85 -21.78 6.03
CA ALA A 349 8.25 -21.57 5.72
C ALA A 349 8.65 -22.40 4.48
N PRO A 350 9.56 -21.90 3.62
CA PRO A 350 10.02 -22.67 2.46
C PRO A 350 10.98 -23.78 2.90
N ASP A 351 10.82 -24.98 2.35
CA ASP A 351 11.77 -26.08 2.44
C ASP A 351 12.56 -26.21 1.12
N LYS A 352 13.90 -26.20 1.20
CA LYS A 352 14.81 -26.25 0.03
C LYS A 352 14.42 -25.29 -1.10
N GLY A 353 13.98 -24.09 -0.73
CA GLY A 353 13.61 -23.03 -1.68
C GLY A 353 12.21 -23.18 -2.29
N LYS A 354 11.36 -24.07 -1.77
CA LYS A 354 9.96 -24.20 -2.18
C LYS A 354 8.98 -24.22 -1.01
N TYR A 355 7.79 -23.67 -1.22
CA TYR A 355 6.69 -23.77 -0.28
C TYR A 355 5.92 -25.08 -0.50
N PRO A 356 5.53 -25.80 0.57
CA PRO A 356 4.68 -26.98 0.44
C PRO A 356 3.27 -26.62 -0.05
N ALA A 357 2.75 -25.49 0.41
CA ALA A 357 1.50 -24.87 0.00
C ALA A 357 1.59 -23.35 0.24
N ILE A 358 0.68 -22.59 -0.39
CA ILE A 358 0.51 -21.16 -0.11
C ILE A 358 -0.86 -20.98 0.53
N GLU A 359 -0.85 -20.62 1.82
CA GLU A 359 -2.05 -20.43 2.63
C GLU A 359 -2.01 -19.06 3.30
N PRO A 360 -2.37 -17.98 2.58
CA PRO A 360 -2.33 -16.65 3.14
C PRO A 360 -3.34 -16.50 4.28
N LEU A 361 -2.89 -15.97 5.41
CA LEU A 361 -3.71 -15.69 6.58
C LEU A 361 -3.89 -14.18 6.74
N ARG A 362 -5.15 -13.72 6.74
CA ARG A 362 -5.57 -12.34 7.05
C ARG A 362 -4.85 -11.21 6.27
N CYS A 363 -4.23 -11.52 5.14
CA CYS A 363 -3.45 -10.55 4.35
C CYS A 363 -4.28 -9.40 3.74
N LEU A 364 -5.62 -9.49 3.77
CA LEU A 364 -6.49 -8.40 3.37
C LEU A 364 -6.81 -7.42 4.49
N ASP A 365 -6.83 -7.87 5.74
CA ASP A 365 -7.35 -7.11 6.88
C ASP A 365 -6.69 -5.73 7.02
N PRO A 366 -5.35 -5.58 6.94
CA PRO A 366 -4.72 -4.25 7.06
C PRO A 366 -5.16 -3.29 5.95
N LEU A 367 -5.29 -3.78 4.71
CA LEU A 367 -5.72 -2.97 3.58
C LEU A 367 -7.20 -2.59 3.73
N LEU A 368 -8.06 -3.53 4.10
CA LEU A 368 -9.49 -3.27 4.29
C LEU A 368 -9.73 -2.25 5.42
N TRP A 369 -9.01 -2.38 6.54
CA TRP A 369 -9.06 -1.40 7.61
C TRP A 369 -8.61 -0.02 7.14
N ILE A 370 -7.51 0.08 6.38
CA ILE A 370 -7.07 1.36 5.79
C ILE A 370 -8.14 1.96 4.88
N LEU A 371 -8.71 1.16 3.97
CA LEU A 371 -9.73 1.65 3.03
C LEU A 371 -10.97 2.14 3.78
N TRP A 372 -11.32 1.50 4.90
CA TRP A 372 -12.38 1.98 5.78
C TRP A 372 -12.01 3.32 6.44
N LYS A 373 -10.81 3.44 7.04
CA LYS A 373 -10.34 4.70 7.65
C LYS A 373 -10.22 5.86 6.66
N LEU A 374 -9.94 5.55 5.39
CA LEU A 374 -9.91 6.52 4.29
C LEU A 374 -11.30 6.82 3.68
N ASN A 375 -12.39 6.25 4.25
CA ASN A 375 -13.76 6.39 3.75
C ASN A 375 -13.92 5.96 2.27
N VAL A 376 -13.09 5.02 1.83
CA VAL A 376 -13.19 4.41 0.50
C VAL A 376 -14.34 3.40 0.50
N ILE A 377 -14.38 2.59 1.56
CA ILE A 377 -15.38 1.54 1.80
C ILE A 377 -16.06 1.80 3.15
N GLU A 378 -17.30 1.35 3.28
CA GLU A 378 -18.09 1.50 4.50
C GLU A 378 -17.86 0.29 5.41
N ALA A 379 -17.81 0.55 6.71
CA ALA A 379 -18.11 -0.45 7.72
C ALA A 379 -19.64 -0.45 7.99
N GLU A 380 -20.13 -1.49 8.67
CA GLU A 380 -21.53 -1.70 9.09
C GLU A 380 -22.54 -0.54 8.93
#